data_AF-A0A3R7MCF5-F1
#
_entry.id   AF-A0A3R7MCF5-F1
#
_cell.length_a   1.000
_cell.length_b   1.000
_cell.length_c   1.000
_cell.angle_alpha   90.00
_cell.angle_beta   90.00
_cell.angle_gamma   90.00
#
_symmetry.space_group_name_H-M   'P 1'
#
loop_
_entity.id
_entity.type
_entity.pdbx_description
1 polymer ?
#
loop_
_entity_poly.entity_id
_entity_poly.type
_entity_poly.pdbx_seq_one_letter_code
_entity_poly.pdbx_strand_id
1 'polypeptide(L)'
;MKKFRIREAQELLEKYLHMRTENTHWFHGLDIKDPMIENLIDRGYFFALPERDDSGRRVFFSVAGCWSFHYITLWSPADVTKAFQCCEKTIPMRHKEIHFVNLPTALFAIFEFAKTLLSEKIKNRFQVHSDESKLRKKVPLRILPKEYGGTVPMAEMIKMYKKELTAVRSRVLMLDNMHIEKKVKHKKIGKAINTIQRNFRKLDID
;
A
#
# COMPACT_ATOMS: atom_id res chain seq x y z
N MET A 1 -6.95 -6.18 -6.51
CA MET A 1 -7.30 -7.06 -7.64
C MET A 1 -8.58 -6.60 -8.30
N LYS A 2 -8.52 -6.22 -9.59
CA LYS A 2 -9.63 -5.67 -10.39
C LYS A 2 -10.63 -6.74 -10.88
N LYS A 3 -10.84 -7.80 -10.08
CA LYS A 3 -11.70 -8.95 -10.39
C LYS A 3 -11.51 -9.47 -11.84
N PHE A 4 -10.25 -9.60 -12.27
CA PHE A 4 -9.87 -10.07 -13.61
C PHE A 4 -10.35 -9.20 -14.80
N ARG A 5 -10.79 -7.96 -14.56
CA ARG A 5 -11.10 -7.00 -15.63
C ARG A 5 -9.82 -6.46 -16.24
N ILE A 6 -9.50 -6.93 -17.44
CA ILE A 6 -8.22 -6.67 -18.13
C ILE A 6 -7.97 -5.16 -18.30
N ARG A 7 -8.96 -4.40 -18.82
CA ARG A 7 -8.82 -2.95 -19.03
C ARG A 7 -8.52 -2.20 -17.74
N GLU A 8 -9.27 -2.47 -16.67
CA GLU A 8 -9.05 -1.82 -15.37
C GLU A 8 -7.71 -2.20 -14.74
N ALA A 9 -7.22 -3.43 -14.98
CA ALA A 9 -5.92 -3.88 -14.51
C ALA A 9 -4.79 -3.20 -15.27
N GLN A 10 -4.91 -3.06 -16.60
CA GLN A 10 -3.97 -2.32 -17.44
C GLN A 10 -3.89 -0.86 -17.01
N GLU A 11 -5.03 -0.17 -16.88
CA GLU A 11 -5.07 1.23 -16.46
C GLU A 11 -4.43 1.45 -15.07
N LEU A 12 -4.65 0.52 -14.14
CA LEU A 12 -4.03 0.57 -12.82
C LEU A 12 -2.51 0.39 -12.91
N LEU A 13 -2.04 -0.54 -13.74
CA LEU A 13 -0.62 -0.77 -13.95
C LEU A 13 0.06 0.43 -14.62
N GLU A 14 -0.56 1.03 -15.64
CA GLU A 14 -0.07 2.25 -16.28
C GLU A 14 0.05 3.38 -15.26
N LYS A 15 -0.97 3.59 -14.42
CA LYS A 15 -0.93 4.59 -13.32
C LYS A 15 0.16 4.29 -12.30
N TYR A 16 0.34 3.03 -11.93
CA TYR A 16 1.39 2.60 -11.01
C TYR A 16 2.78 2.92 -11.56
N LEU A 17 3.04 2.56 -12.82
CA LEU A 17 4.33 2.79 -13.46
C LEU A 17 4.61 4.28 -13.64
N HIS A 18 3.63 5.08 -14.11
CA HIS A 18 3.75 6.54 -14.19
C HIS A 18 4.13 7.17 -12.85
N MET A 19 3.44 6.78 -11.78
CA MET A 19 3.74 7.25 -10.43
C MET A 19 5.18 6.91 -10.02
N ARG A 20 5.67 5.70 -10.30
CA ARG A 20 7.07 5.34 -9.98
C ARG A 20 8.07 6.16 -10.77
N THR A 21 7.83 6.38 -12.06
CA THR A 21 8.73 7.15 -12.93
C THR A 21 8.75 8.65 -12.62
N GLU A 22 7.63 9.23 -12.19
CA GLU A 22 7.54 10.65 -11.85
C GLU A 22 8.02 10.97 -10.42
N ASN A 23 8.04 9.97 -9.53
CA ASN A 23 8.38 10.12 -8.11
C ASN A 23 9.57 9.26 -7.74
N THR A 24 10.64 9.36 -8.52
CA THR A 24 11.85 8.53 -8.34
C THR A 24 12.39 8.61 -6.92
N HIS A 25 12.33 9.77 -6.27
CA HIS A 25 12.72 9.97 -4.87
C HIS A 25 11.95 9.13 -3.84
N TRP A 26 10.76 8.61 -4.17
CA TRP A 26 10.00 7.67 -3.31
C TRP A 26 10.22 6.20 -3.66
N PHE A 27 10.61 5.91 -4.90
CA PHE A 27 10.51 4.56 -5.45
C PHE A 27 11.84 3.95 -5.91
N HIS A 28 12.90 4.76 -6.05
CA HIS A 28 14.22 4.33 -6.47
C HIS A 28 15.17 4.23 -5.27
N GLY A 29 16.11 3.30 -5.35
CA GLY A 29 17.11 3.09 -4.29
C GLY A 29 16.52 2.50 -3.00
N LEU A 30 15.35 1.85 -3.09
CA LEU A 30 14.72 1.20 -1.93
C LEU A 30 15.51 -0.05 -1.54
N ASP A 31 16.44 0.10 -0.61
CA ASP A 31 17.27 -0.99 -0.11
C ASP A 31 17.11 -1.16 1.40
N ILE A 32 16.82 -2.39 1.83
CA ILE A 32 16.78 -2.76 3.25
C ILE A 32 18.13 -2.60 3.96
N LYS A 33 19.23 -2.54 3.20
CA LYS A 33 20.58 -2.29 3.72
C LYS A 33 20.90 -0.80 3.89
N ASP A 34 20.02 0.10 3.47
CA ASP A 34 20.18 1.52 3.77
C ASP A 34 20.10 1.71 5.31
N PRO A 35 21.08 2.34 5.96
CA PRO A 35 21.11 2.48 7.41
C PRO A 35 19.89 3.22 7.99
N MET A 36 19.32 4.17 7.25
CA MET A 36 18.12 4.89 7.66
C MET A 36 16.89 4.00 7.59
N ILE A 37 16.72 3.23 6.51
CA ILE A 37 15.62 2.27 6.36
C ILE A 37 15.72 1.16 7.39
N GLU A 38 16.92 0.62 7.60
CA GLU A 38 17.17 -0.41 8.60
C GLU A 38 16.81 0.10 10.01
N ASN A 39 17.30 1.29 10.37
CA ASN A 39 16.98 1.90 11.67
C ASN A 39 15.48 2.12 11.86
N LEU A 40 14.78 2.53 10.80
CA LEU A 40 13.36 2.77 10.82
C LEU A 40 12.57 1.47 11.09
N ILE A 41 12.96 0.38 10.44
CA ILE A 41 12.36 -0.95 10.64
C ILE A 41 12.67 -1.51 12.02
N ASP A 42 13.91 -1.35 12.50
CA ASP A 42 14.33 -1.81 13.83
C ASP A 42 13.55 -1.11 14.96
N ARG A 43 13.14 0.14 14.74
CA ARG A 43 12.24 0.87 15.65
C ARG A 43 10.78 0.41 15.57
N GLY A 44 10.42 -0.52 14.70
CA GLY A 44 9.05 -0.98 14.52
C GLY A 44 8.17 0.00 13.75
N TYR A 45 8.76 0.90 12.95
CA TYR A 45 7.98 1.87 12.17
C TYR A 45 7.03 1.18 11.21
N PHE A 46 7.49 0.17 10.46
CA PHE A 46 6.64 -0.52 9.51
C PHE A 46 7.19 -1.93 9.26
N PHE A 47 6.44 -2.94 9.67
CA PHE A 47 6.78 -4.33 9.41
C PHE A 47 5.54 -5.17 9.18
N ALA A 48 5.69 -6.28 8.47
CA ALA A 48 4.59 -7.21 8.30
C ALA A 48 4.55 -8.23 9.43
N LEU A 49 3.36 -8.52 9.94
CA LEU A 49 3.16 -9.59 10.90
C LEU A 49 3.39 -10.95 10.21
N PRO A 50 3.99 -11.93 10.91
CA PRO A 50 4.32 -13.23 10.31
C PRO A 50 3.06 -13.99 9.90
N GLU A 51 2.02 -13.93 10.73
CA GLU A 51 0.74 -14.59 10.50
C GLU A 51 -0.25 -13.71 9.72
N ARG A 52 -1.16 -14.38 9.03
CA ARG A 52 -2.32 -13.75 8.40
C ARG A 52 -3.49 -13.73 9.38
N ASP A 53 -4.39 -12.77 9.18
CA ASP A 53 -5.64 -12.78 9.91
C ASP A 53 -6.60 -13.89 9.45
N ASP A 54 -7.76 -14.00 10.10
CA ASP A 54 -8.74 -15.05 9.82
C ASP A 54 -9.36 -14.96 8.42
N SER A 55 -9.21 -13.82 7.75
CA SER A 55 -9.61 -13.61 6.34
C SER A 55 -8.46 -13.88 5.35
N GLY A 56 -7.32 -14.40 5.81
CA GLY A 56 -6.15 -14.68 4.99
C GLY A 56 -5.40 -13.43 4.51
N ARG A 57 -5.64 -12.26 5.13
CA ARG A 57 -5.03 -10.99 4.71
C ARG A 57 -3.62 -10.86 5.30
N ARG A 58 -2.72 -10.27 4.52
CA ARG A 58 -1.40 -9.85 5.02
C ARG A 58 -1.61 -8.62 5.89
N VAL A 59 -1.09 -8.64 7.11
CA VAL A 59 -1.25 -7.56 8.08
C VAL A 59 0.09 -6.82 8.21
N PHE A 60 0.05 -5.51 8.04
CA PHE A 60 1.17 -4.63 8.32
C PHE A 60 0.92 -3.92 9.65
N PHE A 61 1.95 -3.81 10.46
CA PHE A 61 1.94 -3.16 11.76
C PHE A 61 2.94 -2.01 11.76
N SER A 62 2.55 -0.90 12.39
CA SER A 62 3.32 0.34 12.39
C SER A 62 3.18 1.03 13.72
N VAL A 63 4.33 1.33 14.35
CA VAL A 63 4.39 2.18 15.54
C VAL A 63 4.76 3.59 15.08
N ALA A 64 3.78 4.49 15.03
CA ALA A 64 3.99 5.87 14.60
C ALA A 64 4.76 6.72 15.64
N GLY A 65 4.78 6.30 16.91
CA GLY A 65 5.50 6.98 17.99
C GLY A 65 7.02 7.04 17.81
N CYS A 66 7.57 6.32 16.83
CA CYS A 66 8.99 6.38 16.47
C CYS A 66 9.37 7.70 15.77
N TRP A 67 8.39 8.54 15.40
CA TRP A 67 8.58 9.82 14.75
C TRP A 67 8.78 10.93 15.78
N SER A 68 9.90 11.66 15.65
CA SER A 68 9.95 13.04 16.17
C SER A 68 8.97 13.91 15.38
N PHE A 69 8.29 14.83 16.06
CA PHE A 69 7.36 15.78 15.44
C PHE A 69 7.96 16.54 14.25
N HIS A 70 9.29 16.74 14.26
CA HIS A 70 10.04 17.33 13.16
C HIS A 70 9.78 16.63 11.81
N TYR A 71 9.75 15.30 11.79
CA TYR A 71 9.55 14.57 10.53
C TYR A 71 8.13 14.71 9.97
N ILE A 72 7.12 14.96 10.82
CA ILE A 72 5.74 15.24 10.37
C ILE A 72 5.70 16.58 9.61
N THR A 73 6.48 17.57 10.04
CA THR A 73 6.54 18.89 9.38
C THR A 73 7.25 18.89 8.03
N LEU A 74 8.00 17.82 7.71
CA LEU A 74 8.65 17.68 6.39
C LEU A 74 7.67 17.34 5.28
N TRP A 75 6.46 16.86 5.61
CA TRP A 75 5.45 16.50 4.63
C TRP A 75 4.65 17.73 4.21
N SER A 76 4.74 18.10 2.93
CA SER A 76 3.86 19.13 2.38
C SER A 76 2.43 18.61 2.25
N PRO A 77 1.41 19.50 2.23
CA PRO A 77 0.04 19.10 1.92
C PRO A 77 -0.10 18.35 0.58
N ALA A 78 0.77 18.67 -0.38
CA ALA A 78 0.83 17.97 -1.67
C ALA A 78 1.32 16.52 -1.50
N ASP A 79 2.33 16.29 -0.67
CA ASP A 79 2.86 14.94 -0.37
C ASP A 79 1.80 14.09 0.32
N VAL A 80 1.10 14.66 1.31
CA VAL A 80 0.00 13.98 2.00
C VAL A 80 -1.11 13.61 1.01
N THR A 81 -1.56 14.56 0.21
CA THR A 81 -2.58 14.32 -0.82
C THR A 81 -2.17 13.21 -1.78
N LYS A 82 -0.91 13.25 -2.24
CA LYS A 82 -0.36 12.26 -3.16
C LYS A 82 -0.27 10.88 -2.53
N ALA A 83 0.18 10.77 -1.28
CA ALA A 83 0.21 9.50 -0.55
C ALA A 83 -1.19 8.88 -0.41
N PHE A 84 -2.21 9.68 -0.07
CA PHE A 84 -3.59 9.22 0.02
C PHE A 84 -4.17 8.78 -1.33
N GLN A 85 -3.89 9.52 -2.41
CA GLN A 85 -4.25 9.10 -3.77
C GLN A 85 -3.55 7.79 -4.16
N CYS A 86 -2.30 7.60 -3.74
CA CYS A 86 -1.54 6.40 -4.04
C CYS A 86 -2.15 5.15 -3.40
N CYS A 87 -2.57 5.26 -2.13
CA CYS A 87 -3.26 4.20 -1.39
C CYS A 87 -4.54 3.70 -2.06
N GLU A 88 -5.21 4.54 -2.85
CA GLU A 88 -6.47 4.20 -3.52
C GLU A 88 -6.30 3.81 -4.99
N LYS A 89 -5.57 4.62 -5.77
CA LYS A 89 -5.72 4.67 -7.24
C LYS A 89 -4.50 4.17 -8.01
N THR A 90 -3.33 4.07 -7.39
CA THR A 90 -2.08 3.76 -8.10
C THR A 90 -1.40 2.49 -7.60
N ILE A 91 -1.41 2.21 -6.29
CA ILE A 91 -0.74 1.02 -5.76
C ILE A 91 -1.59 -0.22 -6.10
N PRO A 92 -1.01 -1.30 -6.67
CA PRO A 92 -1.72 -2.53 -6.98
C PRO A 92 -2.06 -3.39 -5.75
N MET A 93 -2.29 -2.75 -4.59
CA MET A 93 -2.66 -3.37 -3.33
C MET A 93 -4.11 -3.00 -2.98
N ARG A 94 -4.82 -3.92 -2.31
CA ARG A 94 -6.19 -3.65 -1.83
C ARG A 94 -6.19 -3.61 -0.31
N HIS A 95 -6.13 -2.40 0.24
CA HIS A 95 -6.42 -2.17 1.65
C HIS A 95 -7.81 -2.72 1.98
N LYS A 96 -7.96 -3.51 3.03
CA LYS A 96 -9.29 -4.00 3.46
C LYS A 96 -9.78 -3.22 4.65
N GLU A 97 -8.92 -3.05 5.64
CA GLU A 97 -9.14 -2.29 6.86
C GLU A 97 -7.83 -1.56 7.20
N ILE A 98 -7.94 -0.38 7.80
CA ILE A 98 -6.82 0.44 8.26
C ILE A 98 -7.18 0.88 9.68
N HIS A 99 -6.40 0.47 10.67
CA HIS A 99 -6.66 0.76 12.07
C HIS A 99 -5.64 1.78 12.58
N PHE A 100 -6.12 2.90 13.08
CA PHE A 100 -5.31 3.84 13.83
C PHE A 100 -5.65 3.73 15.30
N VAL A 101 -4.64 3.65 16.15
CA VAL A 101 -4.81 3.57 17.60
C VAL A 101 -4.05 4.71 18.24
N ASN A 102 -4.69 5.41 19.17
CA ASN A 102 -4.05 6.45 19.99
C ASN A 102 -3.36 7.55 19.16
N LEU A 103 -4.06 8.11 18.17
CA LEU A 103 -3.55 9.24 17.38
C LEU A 103 -3.47 10.50 18.26
N PRO A 104 -2.31 11.18 18.33
CA PRO A 104 -2.23 12.53 18.90
C PRO A 104 -3.19 13.50 18.20
N THR A 105 -3.76 14.46 18.93
CA THR A 105 -4.76 15.40 18.42
C THR A 105 -4.36 16.09 17.11
N ALA A 106 -3.11 16.52 17.00
CA ALA A 106 -2.59 17.15 15.77
C ALA A 106 -2.63 16.20 14.56
N LEU A 107 -2.19 14.95 14.74
CA LEU A 107 -2.23 13.93 13.68
C LEU A 107 -3.67 13.52 13.33
N PHE A 108 -4.56 13.47 14.32
CA PHE A 108 -5.97 13.22 14.08
C PHE A 108 -6.60 14.31 13.19
N ALA A 109 -6.30 15.59 13.45
CA ALA A 109 -6.78 16.69 12.62
C ALA A 109 -6.27 16.62 11.16
N ILE A 110 -4.98 16.34 10.97
CA ILE A 110 -4.39 16.13 9.63
C ILE A 110 -5.07 14.96 8.92
N PHE A 111 -5.31 13.86 9.64
CA PHE A 111 -5.99 12.68 9.11
C PHE A 111 -7.44 12.97 8.70
N GLU A 112 -8.22 13.66 9.53
CA GLU A 112 -9.61 14.02 9.19
C GLU A 112 -9.66 14.97 7.99
N PHE A 113 -8.73 15.92 7.86
CA PHE A 113 -8.60 16.72 6.64
C PHE A 113 -8.29 15.84 5.43
N ALA A 114 -7.26 14.99 5.52
CA ALA A 114 -6.83 14.17 4.39
C ALA A 114 -7.87 13.11 3.97
N LYS A 115 -8.67 12.61 4.91
CA LYS A 115 -9.83 11.76 4.63
C LYS A 115 -10.79 12.42 3.65
N THR A 116 -11.02 13.73 3.72
CA THR A 116 -11.96 14.42 2.80
C THR A 116 -11.61 14.19 1.33
N LEU A 117 -10.31 14.00 1.03
CA LEU A 117 -9.73 13.79 -0.30
C LEU A 117 -9.92 12.35 -0.85
N LEU A 118 -10.42 11.42 -0.02
CA LEU A 118 -10.58 10.00 -0.36
C LEU A 118 -12.00 9.68 -0.80
N SER A 119 -12.15 8.62 -1.62
CA SER A 119 -13.50 8.09 -1.90
C SER A 119 -14.14 7.48 -0.66
N GLU A 120 -15.47 7.44 -0.62
CA GLU A 120 -16.24 6.76 0.44
C GLU A 120 -15.77 5.32 0.66
N LYS A 121 -15.42 4.63 -0.42
CA LYS A 121 -14.93 3.24 -0.38
C LYS A 121 -13.64 3.08 0.43
N ILE A 122 -12.77 4.09 0.47
CA ILE A 122 -11.55 4.09 1.26
C ILE A 122 -11.79 4.70 2.64
N LYS A 123 -12.59 5.77 2.74
CA LYS A 123 -13.05 6.34 4.02
C LYS A 123 -13.62 5.26 4.94
N ASN A 124 -14.48 4.39 4.41
CA ASN A 124 -15.13 3.31 5.16
C ASN A 124 -14.18 2.18 5.61
N ARG A 125 -12.91 2.21 5.22
CA ARG A 125 -11.89 1.24 5.66
C ARG A 125 -11.11 1.72 6.86
N PHE A 126 -11.12 3.02 7.14
CA PHE A 126 -10.45 3.56 8.30
C PHE A 126 -11.27 3.33 9.56
N GLN A 127 -10.60 2.83 10.59
CA GLN A 127 -11.15 2.65 11.91
C GLN A 127 -10.19 3.32 12.89
N VAL A 128 -10.66 4.36 13.58
CA VAL A 128 -9.87 5.06 14.60
C VAL A 128 -10.31 4.55 15.97
N HIS A 129 -9.34 4.14 16.76
CA HIS A 129 -9.52 3.59 18.10
C HIS A 129 -8.83 4.51 19.11
N SER A 130 -9.55 4.87 20.17
CA SER A 130 -9.01 5.67 21.28
C SER A 130 -7.94 4.91 22.08
N ASP A 131 -8.06 3.60 22.16
CA ASP A 131 -7.24 2.74 23.00
C ASP A 131 -7.06 1.35 22.35
N GLU A 132 -6.03 0.65 22.79
CA GLU A 132 -5.67 -0.67 22.26
C GLU A 132 -6.74 -1.73 22.54
N SER A 133 -7.53 -1.60 23.62
CA SER A 133 -8.54 -2.60 23.97
C SER A 133 -9.62 -2.69 22.89
N LYS A 134 -9.95 -1.58 22.23
CA LYS A 134 -10.87 -1.56 21.08
C LYS A 134 -10.26 -2.23 19.84
N LEU A 135 -8.95 -2.06 19.60
CA LEU A 135 -8.25 -2.77 18.52
C LEU A 135 -8.30 -4.29 18.74
N ARG A 136 -8.02 -4.73 19.97
CA ARG A 136 -7.99 -6.15 20.38
C ARG A 136 -9.33 -6.88 20.17
N LYS A 137 -10.45 -6.15 20.08
CA LYS A 137 -11.78 -6.71 19.76
C LYS A 137 -12.00 -6.93 18.25
N LYS A 138 -11.19 -6.31 17.40
CA LYS A 138 -11.31 -6.35 15.93
C LYS A 138 -10.24 -7.18 15.26
N VAL A 139 -9.06 -7.26 15.87
CA VAL A 139 -7.90 -7.99 15.34
C VAL A 139 -7.58 -9.17 16.26
N PRO A 140 -7.37 -10.39 15.73
CA PRO A 140 -7.02 -11.55 16.55
C PRO A 140 -5.75 -11.31 17.37
N LEU A 141 -5.81 -11.55 18.68
CA LEU A 141 -4.66 -11.34 19.57
C LEU A 141 -3.44 -12.16 19.17
N ARG A 142 -3.65 -13.38 18.64
CA ARG A 142 -2.58 -14.30 18.24
C ARG A 142 -1.60 -13.70 17.23
N ILE A 143 -2.07 -12.79 16.37
CA ILE A 143 -1.22 -12.19 15.34
C ILE A 143 -0.53 -10.90 15.79
N LEU A 144 -1.01 -10.28 16.88
CA LEU A 144 -0.44 -9.04 17.39
C LEU A 144 0.89 -9.29 18.11
N PRO A 145 1.77 -8.28 18.21
CA PRO A 145 2.95 -8.38 19.07
C PRO A 145 2.59 -8.55 20.54
N LYS A 146 3.50 -9.13 21.33
CA LYS A 146 3.36 -9.33 22.78
C LYS A 146 3.01 -8.04 23.51
N GLU A 147 3.64 -6.95 23.12
CA GLU A 147 3.46 -5.59 23.64
C GLU A 147 2.03 -5.07 23.45
N TYR A 148 1.27 -5.65 22.49
CA TYR A 148 -0.11 -5.30 22.17
C TYR A 148 -1.11 -6.41 22.54
N GLY A 149 -0.68 -7.40 23.32
CA GLY A 149 -1.53 -8.48 23.85
C GLY A 149 -1.45 -9.82 23.12
N GLY A 150 -0.53 -9.97 22.16
CA GLY A 150 -0.21 -11.27 21.57
C GLY A 150 0.84 -12.05 22.35
N THR A 151 1.51 -12.99 21.70
CA THR A 151 2.45 -13.92 22.35
C THR A 151 3.91 -13.72 21.93
N VAL A 152 4.16 -13.38 20.67
CA VAL A 152 5.51 -13.23 20.11
C VAL A 152 6.00 -11.78 20.28
N PRO A 153 7.21 -11.55 20.83
CA PRO A 153 7.76 -10.20 20.97
C PRO A 153 7.88 -9.46 19.63
N MET A 154 7.58 -8.15 19.64
CA MET A 154 7.66 -7.33 18.42
C MET A 154 9.04 -7.39 17.76
N ALA A 155 10.11 -7.35 18.55
CA ALA A 155 11.48 -7.42 18.05
C ALA A 155 11.76 -8.72 17.26
N GLU A 156 11.16 -9.84 17.67
CA GLU A 156 11.28 -11.11 16.96
C GLU A 156 10.51 -11.08 15.64
N MET A 157 9.30 -10.52 15.63
CA MET A 157 8.52 -10.33 14.40
C MET A 157 9.26 -9.42 13.39
N ILE A 158 9.87 -8.34 13.86
CA ILE A 158 10.70 -7.44 13.03
C ILE A 158 11.88 -8.21 12.44
N LYS A 159 12.58 -9.03 13.24
CA LYS A 159 13.68 -9.89 12.76
C LYS A 159 13.22 -10.86 11.67
N MET A 160 12.06 -11.49 11.84
CA MET A 160 11.46 -12.36 10.81
C MET A 160 11.17 -11.58 9.53
N TYR A 161 10.63 -10.36 9.64
CA TYR A 161 10.35 -9.50 8.50
C TYR A 161 11.62 -9.03 7.78
N LYS A 162 12.69 -8.66 8.51
CA LYS A 162 14.00 -8.34 7.91
C LYS A 162 14.57 -9.51 7.11
N LYS A 163 14.38 -10.75 7.58
CA LYS A 163 14.77 -11.95 6.83
C LYS A 163 13.98 -12.09 5.52
N GLU A 164 12.68 -11.85 5.55
CA GLU A 164 11.83 -11.85 4.34
C GLU A 164 12.24 -10.75 3.35
N LEU A 165 12.46 -9.52 3.83
CA LEU A 165 12.93 -8.39 3.01
C LEU A 165 14.28 -8.68 2.37
N THR A 166 15.21 -9.27 3.14
CA THR A 166 16.52 -9.70 2.63
C THR A 166 16.38 -10.72 1.50
N ALA A 167 15.48 -11.69 1.66
CA ALA A 167 15.24 -12.74 0.65
C ALA A 167 14.66 -12.19 -0.66
N VAL A 168 13.91 -11.08 -0.61
CA VAL A 168 13.33 -10.44 -1.80
C VAL A 168 14.11 -9.22 -2.29
N ARG A 169 15.22 -8.87 -1.64
CA ARG A 169 15.99 -7.64 -1.90
C ARG A 169 16.37 -7.46 -3.37
N SER A 170 16.88 -8.51 -4.02
CA SER A 170 17.26 -8.44 -5.44
C SER A 170 16.08 -8.04 -6.32
N ARG A 171 14.91 -8.62 -6.08
CA ARG A 171 13.68 -8.28 -6.80
C ARG A 171 13.22 -6.85 -6.53
N VAL A 172 13.39 -6.35 -5.30
CA VAL A 172 13.05 -4.95 -4.95
C VAL A 172 13.95 -3.98 -5.70
N LEU A 173 15.26 -4.21 -5.73
CA LEU A 173 16.21 -3.36 -6.47
C LEU A 173 15.93 -3.38 -7.98
N MET A 174 15.53 -4.53 -8.53
CA MET A 174 15.15 -4.63 -9.94
C MET A 174 13.90 -3.81 -10.31
N LEU A 175 13.10 -3.38 -9.33
CA LEU A 175 11.95 -2.52 -9.60
C LEU A 175 12.39 -1.19 -10.22
N ASP A 176 13.59 -0.70 -9.94
CA ASP A 176 14.11 0.57 -10.48
C ASP A 176 14.28 0.53 -12.01
N ASN A 177 14.34 -0.66 -12.59
CA ASN A 177 14.42 -0.87 -14.03
C ASN A 177 13.04 -0.85 -14.73
N MET A 178 11.95 -0.78 -13.97
CA MET A 178 10.60 -0.71 -14.54
C MET A 178 10.38 0.64 -15.20
N HIS A 179 10.04 0.61 -16.49
CA HIS A 179 9.72 1.80 -17.28
C HIS A 179 8.52 1.51 -18.18
N ILE A 180 7.87 2.58 -18.65
CA ILE A 180 6.84 2.50 -19.68
C ILE A 180 7.52 2.76 -21.01
N GLU A 181 7.58 1.76 -21.89
CA GLU A 181 7.89 2.01 -23.28
C GLU A 181 6.80 2.91 -23.88
N LYS A 182 7.20 4.02 -24.53
CA LYS A 182 6.26 4.92 -25.21
C LYS A 182 5.36 4.09 -26.13
N LYS A 183 4.03 4.25 -26.00
CA LYS A 183 3.02 3.50 -26.77
C LYS A 183 3.48 3.31 -28.22
N VAL A 184 3.87 2.09 -28.57
CA VAL A 184 4.01 1.70 -29.97
C VAL A 184 2.63 1.91 -30.60
N LYS A 185 2.52 2.83 -31.55
CA LYS A 185 1.27 3.13 -32.28
C LYS A 185 0.85 1.89 -33.07
N HIS A 186 0.24 0.90 -32.41
CA HIS A 186 -0.33 -0.27 -33.06
C HIS A 186 -1.68 0.12 -33.70
N LYS A 187 -1.65 1.00 -34.71
CA LYS A 187 -2.82 1.33 -35.57
C LYS A 187 -3.49 0.07 -36.13
N LYS A 188 -2.74 -1.04 -36.26
CA LYS A 188 -3.20 -2.32 -36.82
C LYS A 188 -3.99 -3.20 -35.82
N ILE A 189 -3.65 -3.19 -34.52
CA ILE A 189 -4.33 -4.05 -33.52
C ILE A 189 -5.72 -3.50 -33.17
N GLY A 190 -5.87 -2.17 -33.05
CA GLY A 190 -7.17 -1.55 -32.78
C GLY A 190 -8.20 -1.81 -33.88
N LYS A 191 -7.76 -1.84 -35.16
CA LYS A 191 -8.62 -2.23 -36.29
C LYS A 191 -9.03 -3.70 -36.20
N ALA A 192 -8.11 -4.61 -35.90
CA ALA A 192 -8.41 -6.04 -35.77
C ALA A 192 -9.41 -6.33 -34.64
N ILE A 193 -9.22 -5.73 -33.45
CA ILE A 193 -10.12 -5.89 -32.31
C ILE A 193 -11.52 -5.33 -32.63
N ASN A 194 -11.60 -4.17 -33.29
CA ASN A 194 -12.88 -3.58 -33.69
C ASN A 194 -13.60 -4.43 -34.76
N THR A 195 -12.88 -4.98 -35.74
CA THR A 195 -13.46 -5.87 -36.75
C THR A 195 -14.00 -7.15 -36.11
N ILE A 196 -13.24 -7.75 -35.19
CA ILE A 196 -13.67 -8.95 -34.46
C ILE A 196 -14.92 -8.67 -33.61
N GLN A 197 -14.93 -7.59 -32.83
CA GLN A 197 -16.13 -7.20 -32.05
C GLN A 197 -17.35 -6.90 -32.92
N ARG A 198 -17.16 -6.36 -34.13
CA ARG A 198 -18.25 -6.07 -35.07
C ARG A 198 -18.82 -7.33 -35.71
N ASN A 199 -18.00 -8.36 -35.91
CA ASN A 199 -18.41 -9.64 -36.47
C ASN A 199 -19.19 -10.48 -35.45
N PHE A 200 -18.81 -10.46 -34.17
CA PHE A 200 -19.57 -11.16 -33.12
C PHE A 200 -20.97 -10.57 -32.89
N ARG A 201 -21.15 -9.25 -33.05
CA ARG A 201 -22.49 -8.62 -32.97
C ARG A 201 -23.43 -8.97 -34.12
N LYS A 202 -22.93 -9.53 -35.21
CA LYS A 202 -23.74 -9.95 -36.37
C LYS A 202 -24.19 -11.41 -36.30
N LEU A 203 -23.75 -12.17 -35.30
CA LEU A 203 -24.06 -13.59 -35.14
C LEU A 203 -25.26 -13.86 -34.20
N ASP A 204 -25.81 -12.83 -33.55
CA ASP A 204 -26.94 -12.96 -32.60
C ASP A 204 -28.31 -12.59 -33.21
N ILE A 205 -28.47 -12.66 -34.53
CA ILE A 205 -29.78 -12.54 -35.19
C ILE A 205 -29.83 -13.55 -36.33
N ASP A 206 -30.30 -14.76 -36.00
CA ASP A 206 -31.28 -15.58 -36.74
C ASP A 206 -31.78 -16.71 -35.82
#